data_AF-A0A2A6JPU9-F1
#
_entry.id   AF-A0A2A6JPU9-F1
#
_cell.length_a   1.000
_cell.length_b   1.000
_cell.length_c   1.000
_cell.angle_alpha   90.00
_cell.angle_beta   90.00
_cell.angle_gamma   90.00
#
_symmetry.space_group_name_H-M   'P 1'
#
loop_
_entity.id
_entity.type
_entity.pdbx_description
1 polymer ?
#
loop_
_entity_poly.entity_id
_entity_poly.type
_entity_poly.pdbx_seq_one_letter_code
_entity_poly.pdbx_strand_id
1 'polypeptide(L)'
;MLMSGPAFAGCELISGPCWTEGRNTYTMERNSGGSYNTYRNGDPYSQTQQTLGGTYRETVYGGGSRTYNYDPYKGADGKKGKNGW
;
A
#
# COMPACT_ATOMS: atom_id res chain seq x y z
N MET A 1 -24.86 5.25 20.19
CA MET A 1 -23.98 4.08 20.33
C MET A 1 -23.03 4.10 19.14
N LEU A 2 -21.77 4.51 19.32
CA LEU A 2 -20.78 4.39 18.26
C LEU A 2 -20.43 2.91 18.14
N MET A 3 -20.73 2.32 16.98
CA MET A 3 -20.38 0.95 16.65
C MET A 3 -18.84 0.83 16.65
N SER A 4 -18.28 0.32 17.74
CA SER A 4 -16.89 -0.18 17.79
C SER A 4 -16.84 -1.54 17.09
N GLY A 5 -17.16 -1.57 15.80
CA GLY A 5 -16.68 -2.62 14.91
C GLY A 5 -15.27 -2.26 14.45
N PRO A 6 -14.43 -3.23 14.03
CA PRO A 6 -13.17 -2.88 13.39
C PRO A 6 -13.50 -1.92 12.23
N ALA A 7 -13.00 -0.69 12.31
CA ALA A 7 -13.33 0.35 11.35
C ALA A 7 -12.79 -0.09 9.99
N PHE A 8 -13.65 -0.69 9.17
CA PHE A 8 -13.32 -1.01 7.79
C PHE A 8 -13.38 0.31 7.01
N ALA A 9 -12.34 1.12 7.15
CA ALA A 9 -12.13 2.29 6.32
C ALA A 9 -11.69 1.78 4.95
N GLY A 10 -12.67 1.48 4.10
CA GLY A 10 -12.42 1.25 2.69
C GLY A 10 -11.75 2.48 2.05
N CYS A 11 -11.37 2.36 0.79
CA CYS A 11 -10.70 3.45 0.07
C CYS A 11 -11.53 4.75 -0.08
N GLU A 12 -12.78 4.77 0.38
CA GLU A 12 -13.71 5.89 0.27
C GLU A 12 -13.26 7.16 1.00
N LEU A 13 -12.50 7.01 2.09
CA LEU A 13 -12.03 8.14 2.92
C LEU A 13 -10.53 8.45 2.73
N ILE A 14 -9.86 7.74 1.82
CA ILE A 14 -8.41 7.78 1.69
C ILE A 14 -8.05 8.55 0.42
N SER A 15 -7.33 9.66 0.60
CA SER A 15 -6.96 10.57 -0.49
C SER A 15 -5.82 10.03 -1.38
N GLY A 16 -5.11 9.01 -0.91
CA GLY A 16 -3.97 8.37 -1.59
C GLY A 16 -4.31 7.07 -2.34
N PRO A 17 -3.29 6.44 -2.96
CA PRO A 17 -3.44 5.15 -3.63
C PRO A 17 -3.95 4.09 -2.66
N CYS A 18 -5.13 3.55 -2.96
CA CYS A 18 -5.80 2.56 -2.13
C CYS A 18 -6.51 1.52 -2.99
N TRP A 19 -6.47 0.25 -2.58
CA TRP A 19 -7.21 -0.84 -3.21
C TRP A 19 -7.70 -1.83 -2.15
N THR A 20 -8.80 -2.50 -2.46
CA THR A 20 -9.33 -3.55 -1.59
C THR A 20 -9.17 -4.90 -2.29
N GLU A 21 -8.64 -5.89 -1.57
CA GLU A 21 -8.54 -7.27 -2.03
C GLU A 21 -9.19 -8.19 -0.99
N GLY A 22 -10.36 -8.73 -1.34
CA GLY A 22 -11.19 -9.52 -0.43
C GLY A 22 -11.64 -8.70 0.78
N ARG A 23 -11.22 -9.12 1.99
CA ARG A 23 -11.52 -8.43 3.27
C ARG A 23 -10.38 -7.52 3.74
N ASN A 24 -9.45 -7.18 2.86
CA ASN A 24 -8.29 -6.36 3.21
C ASN A 24 -8.29 -5.10 2.36
N THR A 25 -8.22 -3.95 3.02
CA THR A 25 -7.97 -2.67 2.37
C THR A 25 -6.50 -2.35 2.49
N TYR A 26 -5.86 -2.10 1.35
CA TYR A 26 -4.47 -1.72 1.30
C TYR A 26 -4.34 -0.25 0.91
N THR A 27 -3.50 0.45 1.64
CA THR A 27 -3.26 1.87 1.43
C THR A 27 -1.77 2.09 1.25
N MET A 28 -1.41 2.96 0.33
CA MET A 28 -0.02 3.30 0.05
C MET A 28 0.22 4.76 0.40
N GLU A 29 1.30 4.99 1.14
CA GLU A 29 1.82 6.32 1.44
C GLU A 29 3.21 6.45 0.82
N ARG A 30 3.37 7.45 -0.06
CA ARG A 30 4.66 7.76 -0.66
C ARG A 30 5.46 8.63 0.30
N ASN A 31 6.63 8.17 0.67
CA ASN A 31 7.59 8.89 1.50
C ASN A 31 8.58 9.68 0.64
N SER A 32 9.24 10.66 1.26
CA SER A 32 10.36 11.36 0.66
C SER A 32 11.49 10.37 0.31
N GLY A 33 12.11 10.57 -0.86
CA GLY A 33 13.19 9.69 -1.34
C GLY A 33 12.73 8.45 -2.14
N GLY A 34 11.48 8.41 -2.62
CA GLY A 34 11.02 7.34 -3.54
C GLY A 34 10.70 6.02 -2.84
N SER A 35 10.47 6.06 -1.52
CA SER A 35 9.99 4.91 -0.76
C SER A 35 8.47 4.97 -0.55
N TYR A 36 7.88 3.82 -0.27
CA TYR A 36 6.44 3.63 -0.11
C TYR A 36 6.17 2.81 1.16
N ASN A 37 5.25 3.25 1.99
CA ASN A 37 4.67 2.42 3.05
C ASN A 37 3.35 1.87 2.55
N THR A 38 3.13 0.56 2.73
CA THR A 38 1.85 -0.09 2.48
C THR A 38 1.25 -0.51 3.81
N TYR A 39 0.00 -0.16 4.04
CA TYR A 39 -0.77 -0.59 5.21
C TYR A 39 -1.88 -1.52 4.77
N ARG A 40 -2.26 -2.46 5.63
CA ARG A 40 -3.37 -3.39 5.45
C ARG A 40 -4.35 -3.17 6.58
N ASN A 41 -5.55 -2.72 6.27
CA ASN A 41 -6.60 -2.33 7.21
C ASN A 41 -6.14 -1.26 8.22
N GLY A 42 -5.20 -0.40 7.82
CA GLY A 42 -4.59 0.61 8.68
C GLY A 42 -3.32 0.16 9.42
N ASP A 43 -3.05 -1.15 9.47
CA ASP A 43 -1.83 -1.67 10.10
C ASP A 43 -0.65 -1.71 9.12
N PRO A 44 0.59 -1.44 9.55
CA PRO A 44 1.76 -1.56 8.70
C PRO A 44 1.88 -2.97 8.09
N TYR A 45 1.89 -3.04 6.75
CA TYR A 45 1.95 -4.32 6.02
C TYR A 45 3.29 -4.52 5.31
N SER A 46 3.74 -3.54 4.55
CA SER A 46 5.06 -3.58 3.92
C SER A 46 5.67 -2.20 3.76
N GLN A 47 6.99 -2.15 3.59
CA GLN A 47 7.71 -0.95 3.20
C GLN A 47 8.58 -1.25 2.01
N THR A 48 8.53 -0.39 1.00
CA THR A 48 9.37 -0.48 -0.19
C THR A 48 10.28 0.71 -0.30
N GLN A 49 11.56 0.45 -0.56
CA GLN A 49 12.58 1.48 -0.71
C GLN A 49 13.33 1.29 -2.02
N GLN A 50 13.54 2.40 -2.74
CA GLN A 50 14.45 2.42 -3.86
C GLN A 50 15.90 2.35 -3.34
N THR A 51 16.67 1.40 -3.85
CA THR A 51 18.10 1.28 -3.55
C THR A 51 18.90 2.18 -4.50
N LEU A 52 20.17 2.46 -4.14
CA LEU A 52 21.08 3.24 -4.97
C LEU A 52 21.28 2.67 -6.37
N GLY A 53 21.09 1.36 -6.56
CA GLY A 53 21.16 0.69 -7.86
C GLY A 53 19.91 0.83 -8.74
N GLY A 54 18.90 1.58 -8.29
CA GLY A 54 17.64 1.77 -9.02
C GLY A 54 16.64 0.61 -8.88
N THR A 55 16.98 -0.43 -8.12
CA THR A 55 16.05 -1.51 -7.76
C THR A 55 15.19 -1.09 -6.57
N TYR A 56 14.02 -1.70 -6.41
CA TYR A 56 13.09 -1.44 -5.32
C TYR A 56 13.04 -2.66 -4.42
N ARG A 57 13.25 -2.49 -3.12
CA ARG A 57 13.16 -3.57 -2.14
C ARG A 57 11.93 -3.38 -1.28
N GLU A 58 10.96 -4.27 -1.41
CA GLU A 58 9.82 -4.40 -0.50
C GLU A 58 10.19 -5.30 0.68
N THR A 59 9.83 -4.90 1.88
CA THR A 59 9.95 -5.67 3.12
C THR A 59 8.57 -5.80 3.72
N VAL A 60 8.04 -7.03 3.79
CA VAL A 60 6.72 -7.31 4.37
C VAL A 60 6.90 -7.56 5.87
N TYR A 61 6.16 -6.84 6.72
CA TYR A 61 6.24 -7.00 8.17
C TYR A 61 5.75 -8.40 8.57
N GLY A 62 6.55 -9.11 9.36
CA GLY A 62 6.29 -10.52 9.73
C GLY A 62 6.48 -11.51 8.57
N GLY A 63 6.98 -11.05 7.43
CA GLY A 63 7.27 -11.87 6.25
C GLY A 63 8.74 -11.78 5.83
N GLY A 64 8.96 -11.88 4.52
CA GLY A 64 10.28 -11.73 3.90
C GLY A 64 10.41 -10.41 3.15
N SER A 65 11.56 -10.25 2.49
CA SER A 65 11.79 -9.14 1.55
C SER A 65 11.77 -9.61 0.10
N ARG A 66 11.22 -8.78 -0.78
CA ARG A 66 11.20 -8.96 -2.24
C ARG A 66 11.95 -7.81 -2.90
N THR A 67 12.69 -8.11 -3.95
CA THR A 67 13.42 -7.10 -4.73
C THR A 67 12.87 -7.07 -6.15
N TYR A 68 12.62 -5.87 -6.65
CA TYR A 68 12.09 -5.58 -7.96
C TYR A 68 13.12 -4.76 -8.75
N ASN A 69 13.34 -5.11 -10.01
CA ASN A 69 14.20 -4.35 -10.91
C ASN A 69 13.47 -3.18 -11.60
N TYR A 70 12.23 -2.94 -11.18
CA TYR A 70 11.36 -1.85 -11.63
C TYR A 70 10.63 -1.30 -10.41
N ASP A 71 10.09 -0.09 -10.50
CA ASP A 71 9.21 0.46 -9.46
C ASP A 71 7.88 -0.32 -9.45
N PRO A 72 7.62 -1.16 -8.43
CA PRO A 72 6.42 -1.99 -8.37
C PRO A 72 5.15 -1.17 -8.17
N TYR A 73 5.27 0.11 -7.80
CA TYR A 73 4.16 1.03 -7.59
C TYR A 73 4.08 2.12 -8.64
N LYS A 74 4.86 2.01 -9.72
CA LYS A 74 4.74 2.91 -10.87
C LYS A 74 3.33 2.80 -11.46
N GLY A 75 2.53 3.86 -11.29
CA GLY A 75 1.12 3.90 -11.71
C GLY A 75 0.11 3.56 -10.60
N ALA A 76 0.56 3.30 -9.37
CA ALA A 76 -0.34 3.18 -8.21
C ALA A 76 -1.05 4.51 -7.92
N ASP A 77 -0.38 5.65 -8.14
CA ASP A 77 -0.99 7.00 -8.08
C ASP A 77 -2.20 7.15 -9.04
N GLY A 78 -2.28 6.33 -10.09
CA GLY A 78 -3.39 6.29 -11.04
C GLY A 78 -4.53 5.33 -10.67
N LYS A 79 -4.38 4.52 -9.60
CA LYS A 79 -5.44 3.61 -9.13
C LYS A 79 -6.40 4.30 -8.15
N LYS A 80 -6.93 5.46 -8.52
CA LYS A 80 -8.28 5.83 -8.05
C LYS A 80 -9.28 5.01 -8.86
N GLY A 81 -9.65 3.84 -8.32
CA GLY A 81 -10.84 3.11 -8.74
C GLY A 81 -10.80 2.55 -10.16
N LYS A 82 -10.31 1.31 -10.31
CA LYS A 82 -11.05 0.35 -11.13
C LYS A 82 -11.59 -0.72 -10.21
N ASN A 83 -12.77 -0.45 -9.64
CA ASN A 83 -13.76 -1.50 -9.45
C ASN A 83 -14.07 -2.07 -10.84
N GLY A 84 -13.25 -3.01 -11.30
CA GLY A 84 -13.62 -3.89 -12.41
C GLY A 84 -14.21 -5.13 -11.78
N TRP A 85 -15.54 -5.21 -11.79
CA TRP A 85 -16.25 -6.48 -11.67
C TRP A 85 -15.75 -7.50 -12.69
#